data_AF-A0A9E3MEQ2-F1
#
_entry.id   AF-A0A9E3MEQ2-F1
#
_cell.length_a   1.000
_cell.length_b   1.000
_cell.length_c   1.000
_cell.angle_alpha   90.00
_cell.angle_beta   90.00
_cell.angle_gamma   90.00
#
_symmetry.space_group_name_H-M   'P 1'
#
loop_
_entity.id
_entity.type
_entity.pdbx_description
1 polymer ?
#
loop_
_entity_poly.entity_id
_entity_poly.type
_entity_poly.pdbx_seq_one_letter_code
_entity_poly.pdbx_strand_id
1 'polypeptide(L)'
;MPAPVRKPSLVVDTHVRVAAWLHIALALIAFGLVCVMALGLAALSQWGAPNDHLFFGVGGTVLLGLGIFPVIQVFGAAKLLAGRASGRIITLVFSVIYLLKFPVGTAICVYSFWVLLREQPKPVRRGASAGHQEPAPEGAPRASAATTELALAISARRSALAAARFRAATTGERTATSAPPQAAQGVPLAAPGRPALAAPARSAAAKTASTPTVPRPRPGTPRPS
;
A
#
# COMPACT_ATOMS: atom_id res chain seq x y z
N MET A 1 42.24 -17.76 19.80
CA MET A 1 41.32 -17.21 18.79
C MET A 1 39.90 -17.67 19.10
N PRO A 2 38.94 -16.78 19.37
CA PRO A 2 37.55 -17.17 19.62
C PRO A 2 36.88 -17.67 18.33
N ALA A 3 36.15 -18.78 18.42
CA ALA A 3 35.43 -19.35 17.29
C ALA A 3 34.33 -18.39 16.81
N PRO A 4 34.11 -18.27 15.49
CA PRO A 4 33.05 -17.42 14.95
C PRO A 4 31.68 -17.96 15.39
N VAL A 5 30.96 -17.14 16.15
CA VAL A 5 29.57 -17.41 16.57
C VAL A 5 28.69 -17.49 15.32
N ARG A 6 28.27 -18.70 14.92
CA ARG A 6 27.24 -18.87 13.88
C ARG A 6 25.94 -18.26 14.40
N LYS A 7 25.47 -17.20 13.73
CA LYS A 7 24.12 -16.69 13.94
C LYS A 7 23.14 -17.82 13.60
N PRO A 8 22.26 -18.24 14.53
CA PRO A 8 21.27 -19.25 14.22
C PRO A 8 20.41 -18.74 13.06
N SER A 9 20.57 -19.36 11.89
CA SER A 9 19.67 -19.15 10.77
C SER A 9 18.32 -19.68 11.21
N LEU A 10 17.37 -18.78 11.45
CA LEU A 10 15.97 -19.14 11.61
C LEU A 10 15.58 -19.91 10.36
N VAL A 11 15.46 -21.24 10.50
CA VAL A 11 14.99 -22.11 9.42
C VAL A 11 13.53 -21.74 9.23
N VAL A 12 13.28 -20.79 8.32
CA VAL A 12 11.92 -20.44 7.91
C VAL A 12 11.38 -21.65 7.18
N ASP A 13 10.29 -22.19 7.70
CA ASP A 13 9.61 -23.33 7.14
C ASP A 13 9.30 -23.09 5.65
N THR A 14 9.70 -24.04 4.80
CA THR A 14 9.56 -23.95 3.35
C THR A 14 8.10 -23.73 2.96
N HIS A 15 7.15 -24.31 3.70
CA HIS A 15 5.73 -24.15 3.45
C HIS A 15 5.25 -22.70 3.64
N VAL A 16 5.70 -22.03 4.71
CA VAL A 16 5.36 -20.61 4.97
C VAL A 16 5.92 -19.72 3.86
N ARG A 17 7.12 -20.03 3.38
CA ARG A 17 7.74 -19.29 2.26
C ARG A 17 6.94 -19.47 0.97
N VAL A 18 6.46 -20.68 0.66
CA VAL A 18 5.59 -20.94 -0.50
C VAL A 18 4.26 -20.18 -0.40
N ALA A 19 3.59 -20.21 0.76
CA ALA A 19 2.34 -19.48 0.96
C ALA A 19 2.52 -17.96 0.77
N ALA A 20 3.63 -17.41 1.25
CA ALA A 20 3.93 -16.00 1.07
C ALA A 20 4.16 -15.62 -0.40
N TRP A 21 4.94 -16.43 -1.14
CA TRP A 21 5.12 -16.25 -2.58
C TRP A 21 3.81 -16.34 -3.36
N LEU A 22 2.92 -17.26 -2.98
CA LEU A 22 1.61 -17.42 -3.60
C LEU A 22 0.75 -16.15 -3.43
N HIS A 23 0.72 -15.57 -2.22
CA HIS A 23 0.00 -14.33 -1.97
C HIS A 23 0.61 -13.12 -2.70
N ILE A 24 1.93 -13.06 -2.86
CA ILE A 24 2.61 -12.03 -3.66
C ILE A 24 2.23 -12.17 -5.14
N ALA A 25 2.31 -13.39 -5.69
CA ALA A 25 1.91 -13.66 -7.06
C ALA A 25 0.45 -13.27 -7.31
N LEU A 26 -0.44 -13.61 -6.39
CA LEU A 26 -1.86 -13.27 -6.49
C LEU A 26 -2.11 -11.76 -6.41
N ALA A 27 -1.38 -11.05 -5.56
CA ALA A 27 -1.45 -9.59 -5.47
C ALA A 27 -0.93 -8.93 -6.76
N LEU A 28 0.14 -9.46 -7.36
CA LEU A 28 0.67 -8.98 -8.64
C LEU A 28 -0.31 -9.21 -9.79
N ILE A 29 -0.96 -10.38 -9.86
CA ILE A 29 -1.99 -10.66 -10.86
C ILE A 29 -3.18 -9.69 -10.69
N ALA A 30 -3.65 -9.51 -9.44
CA ALA A 30 -4.75 -8.59 -9.15
C ALA A 30 -4.37 -7.14 -9.49
N PHE A 31 -3.17 -6.70 -9.15
CA PHE A 31 -2.66 -5.37 -9.49
C PHE A 31 -2.54 -5.19 -11.00
N GLY A 32 -1.98 -6.17 -11.73
CA GLY A 32 -1.91 -6.16 -13.18
C GLY A 32 -3.29 -6.05 -13.83
N LEU A 33 -4.28 -6.78 -13.31
CA LEU A 33 -5.67 -6.66 -13.78
C LEU A 33 -6.25 -5.26 -13.55
N VAL A 34 -6.00 -4.66 -12.38
CA VAL A 34 -6.41 -3.27 -12.11
C VAL A 34 -5.72 -2.30 -13.06
N CYS A 35 -4.43 -2.48 -13.35
CA CYS A 35 -3.71 -1.66 -14.35
C CYS A 35 -4.29 -1.82 -15.75
N VAL A 36 -4.60 -3.04 -16.19
CA VAL A 36 -5.23 -3.29 -17.51
C VAL A 36 -6.61 -2.63 -17.56
N MET A 37 -7.42 -2.75 -16.51
CA MET A 37 -8.71 -2.07 -16.42
C MET A 37 -8.56 -0.55 -16.45
N ALA A 38 -7.56 0.00 -15.76
CA ALA A 38 -7.26 1.44 -15.77
C ALA A 38 -6.88 1.94 -17.16
N LEU A 39 -6.01 1.20 -17.86
CA LEU A 39 -5.61 1.51 -19.23
C LEU A 39 -6.80 1.38 -20.18
N GLY A 40 -7.64 0.35 -20.02
CA GLY A 40 -8.85 0.16 -20.81
C GLY A 40 -9.85 1.31 -20.63
N LEU A 41 -10.07 1.76 -19.39
CA LEU A 41 -10.93 2.90 -19.09
C LEU A 41 -10.37 4.20 -19.69
N ALA A 42 -9.05 4.41 -19.56
CA ALA A 42 -8.37 5.57 -20.12
C ALA A 42 -8.37 5.58 -21.66
N ALA A 43 -8.31 4.41 -22.30
CA ALA A 43 -8.42 4.28 -23.75
C ALA A 43 -9.86 4.55 -24.22
N LEU A 44 -10.86 4.00 -23.53
CA LEU A 44 -12.28 4.23 -23.84
C LEU A 44 -12.67 5.71 -23.72
N SER A 45 -12.09 6.45 -22.78
CA SER A 45 -12.39 7.89 -22.64
C SER A 45 -11.90 8.73 -23.82
N GLN A 46 -10.93 8.25 -24.61
CA GLN A 46 -10.47 8.95 -25.81
C GLN A 46 -11.47 8.86 -26.97
N TRP A 47 -12.43 7.91 -26.93
CA TRP A 47 -13.44 7.74 -27.97
C TRP A 47 -14.68 8.63 -27.79
N GLY A 48 -14.67 9.58 -26.85
CA GLY A 48 -15.71 10.59 -26.71
C GLY A 48 -17.05 10.01 -26.23
N ALA A 49 -17.01 9.21 -25.17
CA ALA A 49 -18.23 8.65 -24.60
C ALA A 49 -19.11 9.80 -24.06
N PRO A 50 -20.41 9.85 -24.38
CA PRO A 50 -21.29 10.95 -23.98
C PRO A 50 -21.45 11.13 -22.45
N ASN A 51 -20.83 10.27 -21.62
CA ASN A 51 -20.95 10.24 -20.16
C ASN A 51 -19.59 10.27 -19.44
N ASP A 52 -18.58 10.94 -20.00
CA ASP A 52 -17.19 10.94 -19.49
C ASP A 52 -17.07 11.23 -17.99
N HIS A 53 -17.91 12.11 -17.44
CA HIS A 53 -17.86 12.52 -16.03
C HIS A 53 -18.25 11.40 -15.07
N LEU A 54 -19.24 10.57 -15.42
CA LEU A 54 -19.65 9.42 -14.60
C LEU A 54 -18.61 8.30 -14.67
N PHE A 55 -18.02 8.09 -15.85
CA PHE A 55 -16.95 7.10 -16.02
C PHE A 55 -15.70 7.45 -15.22
N PHE A 56 -15.26 8.70 -15.23
CA PHE A 56 -14.10 9.13 -14.43
C PHE A 56 -14.40 9.14 -12.94
N GLY A 57 -15.57 9.63 -12.52
CA GLY A 57 -15.93 9.69 -11.11
C GLY A 57 -16.08 8.30 -10.49
N VAL A 58 -17.03 7.52 -11.02
CA VAL A 58 -17.37 6.19 -10.47
C VAL A 58 -16.26 5.20 -10.80
N GLY A 59 -15.81 5.14 -12.06
CA GLY A 59 -14.76 4.23 -12.49
C GLY A 59 -13.44 4.52 -11.76
N GLY A 60 -13.04 5.78 -11.62
CA GLY A 60 -11.85 6.16 -10.85
C GLY A 60 -11.94 5.79 -9.38
N THR A 61 -13.09 6.01 -8.73
CA THR A 61 -13.28 5.64 -7.31
C THR A 61 -13.23 4.13 -7.11
N VAL A 62 -13.88 3.36 -7.99
CA VAL A 62 -13.86 1.89 -7.96
C VAL A 62 -12.44 1.36 -8.19
N LEU A 63 -11.71 1.91 -9.17
CA LEU A 63 -10.33 1.52 -9.44
C LEU A 63 -9.39 1.86 -8.30
N LEU A 64 -9.56 3.02 -7.65
CA LEU A 64 -8.77 3.41 -6.50
C LEU A 64 -9.02 2.45 -5.32
N GLY A 65 -10.29 2.13 -5.06
CA GLY A 65 -10.67 1.14 -4.03
C GLY A 65 -10.10 -0.25 -4.31
N LEU A 66 -10.23 -0.72 -5.56
CA LEU A 66 -9.65 -2.01 -5.98
C LEU A 66 -8.12 -2.01 -5.94
N GLY A 67 -7.47 -0.89 -6.24
CA GLY A 67 -6.02 -0.73 -6.30
C GLY A 67 -5.35 -0.70 -4.92
N ILE A 68 -6.05 -0.24 -3.87
CA ILE A 68 -5.54 -0.27 -2.49
C ILE A 68 -5.44 -1.71 -1.95
N PHE A 69 -6.36 -2.57 -2.36
CA PHE A 69 -6.44 -3.96 -1.90
C PHE A 69 -5.16 -4.79 -2.12
N PRO A 70 -4.57 -4.86 -3.34
CA PRO A 70 -3.33 -5.60 -3.57
C PRO A 70 -2.14 -5.00 -2.81
N VAL A 71 -2.11 -3.68 -2.58
CA VAL A 71 -1.02 -3.04 -1.80
C VAL A 71 -1.02 -3.54 -0.36
N ILE A 72 -2.19 -3.58 0.29
CA ILE A 72 -2.33 -4.11 1.65
C ILE A 72 -1.95 -5.59 1.71
N GLN A 73 -2.31 -6.36 0.68
CA GLN A 73 -1.97 -7.78 0.58
C GLN A 73 -0.45 -8.00 0.46
N VAL A 74 0.25 -7.23 -0.38
CA VAL A 74 1.71 -7.28 -0.49
C VAL A 74 2.35 -6.94 0.86
N PHE A 75 1.85 -5.93 1.57
CA PHE A 75 2.31 -5.58 2.91
C PHE A 75 2.13 -6.73 3.91
N GLY A 76 0.99 -7.43 3.86
CA GLY A 76 0.73 -8.62 4.68
C GLY A 76 1.72 -9.75 4.40
N ALA A 77 1.95 -10.06 3.13
CA ALA A 77 2.88 -11.10 2.70
C ALA A 77 4.35 -10.73 3.03
N ALA A 78 4.74 -9.47 2.89
CA ALA A 78 6.07 -8.99 3.27
C ALA A 78 6.31 -9.15 4.78
N LYS A 79 5.31 -8.85 5.63
CA LYS A 79 5.42 -9.09 7.08
C LYS A 79 5.45 -10.57 7.44
N LEU A 80 4.79 -11.42 6.65
CA LEU A 80 4.88 -12.88 6.80
C LEU A 80 6.31 -13.37 6.50
N LEU A 81 6.95 -12.85 5.45
CA LEU A 81 8.35 -13.15 5.10
C LEU A 81 9.33 -12.72 6.19
N ALA A 82 9.02 -11.63 6.91
CA ALA A 82 9.81 -11.17 8.05
C ALA A 82 9.64 -12.04 9.32
N GLY A 83 8.87 -13.14 9.27
CA GLY A 83 8.65 -14.04 10.40
C GLY A 83 7.81 -13.46 11.52
N ARG A 84 7.09 -12.34 11.29
CA ARG A 84 6.26 -11.70 12.33
C ARG A 84 4.92 -12.42 12.43
N ALA A 85 4.50 -12.75 13.65
CA ALA A 85 3.20 -13.38 13.91
C ALA A 85 2.01 -12.57 13.37
N SER A 86 2.11 -11.24 13.35
CA SER A 86 1.08 -10.36 12.78
C SER A 86 0.90 -10.52 11.26
N GLY A 87 1.94 -10.95 10.53
CA GLY A 87 1.82 -11.25 9.11
C GLY A 87 0.84 -12.38 8.83
N ARG A 88 0.82 -13.41 9.70
CA ARG A 88 -0.06 -14.59 9.57
C ARG A 88 -1.53 -14.24 9.60
N ILE A 89 -1.94 -13.45 10.59
CA ILE A 89 -3.35 -13.08 10.78
C ILE A 89 -3.86 -12.32 9.55
N ILE A 90 -3.05 -11.38 9.03
CA ILE A 90 -3.40 -10.61 7.83
C ILE A 90 -3.52 -11.55 6.62
N THR A 91 -2.57 -12.47 6.41
CA THR A 91 -2.65 -13.41 5.28
C THR A 91 -3.86 -14.34 5.37
N LEU A 92 -4.23 -14.78 6.59
CA LEU A 92 -5.42 -15.58 6.85
C LEU A 92 -6.70 -14.84 6.45
N VAL A 93 -6.86 -13.58 6.90
CA VAL A 93 -8.03 -12.76 6.56
C VAL A 93 -8.14 -12.58 5.04
N PHE A 94 -7.04 -12.28 4.36
CA PHE A 94 -7.04 -12.19 2.90
C PHE A 94 -7.39 -13.53 2.23
N SER A 95 -6.92 -14.65 2.75
CA SER A 95 -7.30 -15.98 2.26
C SER A 95 -8.82 -16.19 2.27
N VAL A 96 -9.47 -15.84 3.38
CA VAL A 96 -10.94 -15.94 3.52
C VAL A 96 -11.65 -15.05 2.51
N ILE A 97 -11.15 -13.83 2.25
CA ILE A 97 -11.72 -12.93 1.24
C ILE A 97 -11.57 -13.53 -0.18
N TYR A 98 -10.46 -14.21 -0.46
CA TYR A 98 -10.25 -14.92 -1.72
C TYR A 98 -11.13 -16.16 -1.88
N LEU A 99 -11.62 -16.75 -0.79
CA LEU A 99 -12.56 -17.87 -0.83
C LEU A 99 -13.85 -17.52 -1.58
N LEU A 100 -14.23 -16.24 -1.58
CA LEU A 100 -15.39 -15.72 -2.32
C LEU A 100 -15.19 -15.72 -3.84
N LYS A 101 -13.95 -15.95 -4.33
CA LYS A 101 -13.63 -16.00 -5.77
C LYS A 101 -13.50 -17.45 -6.25
N PHE A 102 -14.66 -18.11 -6.42
CA PHE A 102 -14.76 -19.50 -6.87
C PHE A 102 -14.42 -19.63 -8.37
N PRO A 103 -13.72 -20.69 -8.84
CA PRO A 103 -13.14 -21.83 -8.10
C PRO A 103 -11.65 -21.67 -7.73
N VAL A 104 -10.91 -20.76 -8.37
CA VAL A 104 -9.45 -20.65 -8.22
C VAL A 104 -9.05 -20.12 -6.83
N GLY A 105 -9.79 -19.15 -6.29
CA GLY A 105 -9.53 -18.58 -4.97
C GLY A 105 -9.72 -19.60 -3.84
N THR A 106 -10.64 -20.55 -4.04
CA THR A 106 -10.93 -21.61 -3.07
C THR A 106 -9.77 -22.59 -2.93
N ALA A 107 -9.20 -23.06 -4.04
CA ALA A 107 -8.05 -23.97 -4.02
C ALA A 107 -6.83 -23.35 -3.32
N ILE A 108 -6.55 -22.08 -3.63
CA ILE A 108 -5.47 -21.31 -3.01
C ILE A 108 -5.71 -21.14 -1.50
N CYS A 109 -6.94 -20.82 -1.10
CA CYS A 109 -7.28 -20.62 0.30
C CYS A 109 -7.15 -21.93 1.10
N VAL A 110 -7.62 -23.07 0.57
CA VAL A 110 -7.48 -24.37 1.24
C VAL A 110 -6.01 -24.71 1.44
N TYR A 111 -5.17 -24.50 0.42
CA TYR A 111 -3.73 -24.74 0.53
C TYR A 111 -3.06 -23.82 1.56
N SER A 112 -3.32 -22.51 1.49
CA SER A 112 -2.77 -21.54 2.44
C SER A 112 -3.23 -21.81 3.87
N PHE A 113 -4.52 -22.13 4.06
CA PHE A 113 -5.10 -22.46 5.37
C PHE A 113 -4.47 -23.72 5.95
N TRP A 114 -4.34 -24.78 5.15
CA TRP A 114 -3.67 -26.01 5.54
C TRP A 114 -2.21 -25.76 5.98
N VAL A 115 -1.45 -24.96 5.21
CA VAL A 115 -0.07 -24.58 5.56
C VAL A 115 0.00 -23.76 6.84
N LEU A 116 -0.91 -22.80 7.03
CA LEU A 116 -0.89 -21.89 8.18
C LEU A 116 -1.34 -22.55 9.48
N LEU A 117 -2.22 -23.55 9.42
CA LEU A 117 -2.65 -24.31 10.59
C LEU A 117 -1.64 -25.37 11.05
N ARG A 118 -0.73 -25.82 10.17
CA ARG A 118 0.35 -26.70 10.62
C ARG A 118 1.18 -25.92 11.65
N GLU A 119 1.03 -26.33 12.90
CA GLU A 119 1.74 -25.73 14.03
C GLU A 119 3.23 -25.70 13.71
N GLN A 120 3.80 -24.49 13.74
CA GLN A 120 5.25 -24.38 13.70
C GLN A 120 5.74 -24.99 15.00
N PRO A 121 6.75 -25.87 14.95
CA PRO A 121 7.39 -26.33 16.17
C PRO A 121 7.78 -25.10 16.98
N LYS A 122 7.19 -24.96 18.18
CA LYS A 122 7.54 -23.89 19.11
C LYS A 122 9.06 -23.85 19.16
N PRO A 123 9.71 -22.70 18.88
CA PRO A 123 11.16 -22.63 18.94
C PRO A 123 11.56 -23.15 20.32
N VAL A 124 12.18 -24.33 20.34
CA VAL A 124 12.62 -24.96 21.57
C VAL A 124 13.50 -23.91 22.23
N ARG A 125 13.00 -23.34 23.32
CA ARG A 125 13.68 -22.28 24.06
C ARG A 125 14.89 -22.96 24.67
N ARG A 126 15.99 -23.01 23.91
CA ARG A 126 17.25 -23.71 24.22
C ARG A 126 18.04 -23.00 25.32
N GLY A 127 17.34 -22.45 26.31
CA GLY A 127 17.87 -21.60 27.37
C GLY A 127 17.37 -21.95 28.77
N ALA A 128 16.75 -23.11 28.97
CA ALA A 128 16.36 -23.57 30.31
C ALA A 128 16.95 -24.95 30.70
N SER A 129 17.65 -25.63 29.80
CA SER A 129 18.17 -27.00 30.03
C SER A 129 19.70 -27.08 30.15
N ALA A 130 20.40 -25.94 30.12
CA ALA A 130 21.85 -25.88 30.31
C ALA A 130 22.26 -25.49 31.75
N GLY A 131 21.40 -25.79 32.71
CA GLY A 131 21.81 -26.26 34.02
C GLY A 131 20.86 -27.42 34.33
N HIS A 132 21.26 -28.66 34.63
CA HIS A 132 22.34 -28.95 35.56
C HIS A 132 22.52 -27.78 36.53
N GLN A 133 21.43 -27.47 37.24
CA GLN A 133 21.59 -27.13 38.65
C GLN A 133 22.35 -28.32 39.24
N GLU A 134 23.66 -28.21 39.22
CA GLU A 134 24.46 -28.72 40.32
C GLU A 134 23.75 -28.22 41.58
N PRO A 135 23.28 -29.12 42.47
CA PRO A 135 22.57 -28.72 43.68
C PRO A 135 23.44 -27.72 44.42
N ALA A 136 23.00 -26.47 44.42
CA ALA A 136 23.74 -25.39 45.03
C ALA A 136 23.93 -25.72 46.51
N PRO A 137 25.15 -25.56 47.06
CA PRO A 137 25.41 -25.78 48.46
C PRO A 137 24.46 -24.90 49.30
N GLU A 138 23.71 -25.58 50.14
CA GLU A 138 22.75 -25.08 51.11
C GLU A 138 23.45 -24.08 52.06
N GLY A 139 23.49 -22.79 51.69
CA GLY A 139 24.16 -21.79 52.54
C GLY A 139 24.33 -20.36 52.01
N ALA A 140 23.98 -20.03 50.77
CA ALA A 140 24.17 -18.67 50.26
C ALA A 140 23.02 -17.71 50.69
N PRO A 141 23.32 -16.59 51.36
CA PRO A 141 22.31 -15.67 51.89
C PRO A 141 21.54 -14.93 50.79
N ARG A 142 20.22 -14.88 50.99
CA ARG A 142 19.14 -14.15 50.30
C ARG A 142 19.56 -12.88 49.53
N ALA A 143 20.01 -13.02 48.28
CA ALA A 143 20.17 -11.91 47.32
C ALA A 143 18.91 -11.74 46.43
N SER A 144 17.70 -11.83 47.01
CA SER A 144 16.43 -11.89 46.26
C SER A 144 15.71 -10.54 46.09
N ALA A 145 16.08 -9.51 46.85
CA ALA A 145 15.36 -8.23 46.81
C ALA A 145 15.89 -7.26 45.75
N ALA A 146 17.22 -7.13 45.64
CA ALA A 146 17.86 -6.11 44.79
C ALA A 146 17.69 -6.38 43.27
N THR A 147 17.68 -7.64 42.86
CA THR A 147 17.52 -8.04 41.44
C THR A 147 16.11 -7.79 40.93
N THR A 148 15.11 -7.90 41.82
CA THR A 148 13.70 -7.67 41.48
C THR A 148 13.41 -6.18 41.31
N GLU A 149 13.99 -5.32 42.15
CA GLU A 149 13.91 -3.87 41.99
C GLU A 149 14.59 -3.39 40.70
N LEU A 150 15.79 -3.90 40.39
CA LEU A 150 16.50 -3.52 39.18
C LEU A 150 15.71 -3.91 37.91
N ALA A 151 15.09 -5.10 37.91
CA ALA A 151 14.25 -5.56 36.81
C ALA A 151 13.00 -4.67 36.62
N LEU A 152 12.35 -4.25 37.71
CA LEU A 152 11.22 -3.33 37.69
C LEU A 152 11.62 -1.93 37.18
N ALA A 153 12.76 -1.40 37.62
CA ALA A 153 13.27 -0.10 37.19
C ALA A 153 13.60 -0.07 35.68
N ILE A 154 14.20 -1.15 35.14
CA ILE A 154 14.51 -1.26 33.71
C ILE A 154 13.22 -1.37 32.87
N SER A 155 12.23 -2.11 33.36
CA SER A 155 10.90 -2.23 32.75
C SER A 155 10.20 -0.86 32.65
N ALA A 156 10.15 -0.11 33.76
CA ALA A 156 9.50 1.20 33.83
C ALA A 156 10.15 2.23 32.89
N ARG A 157 11.49 2.22 32.80
CA ARG A 157 12.23 3.13 31.91
C ARG A 157 11.97 2.83 30.43
N ARG A 158 11.80 1.55 30.06
CA ARG A 158 11.44 1.14 28.69
C ARG A 158 10.03 1.54 28.31
N SER A 159 9.05 1.42 29.21
CA SER A 159 7.68 1.88 28.95
C SER A 159 7.59 3.40 28.78
N ALA A 160 8.33 4.16 29.58
CA ALA A 160 8.36 5.63 29.46
C ALA A 160 8.96 6.09 28.12
N LEU A 161 10.06 5.47 27.67
CA LEU A 161 10.67 5.75 26.37
C LEU A 161 9.75 5.39 25.19
N ALA A 162 9.00 4.30 25.28
CA ALA A 162 8.03 3.91 24.26
C ALA A 162 6.88 4.92 24.16
N ALA A 163 6.34 5.38 25.30
CA ALA A 163 5.30 6.40 25.35
C ALA A 163 5.78 7.76 24.80
N ALA A 164 7.01 8.17 25.13
CA ALA A 164 7.60 9.41 24.62
C ALA A 164 7.77 9.39 23.09
N ARG A 165 8.22 8.25 22.52
CA ARG A 165 8.35 8.09 21.06
C ARG A 165 7.01 8.10 20.34
N PHE A 166 5.99 7.46 20.92
CA PHE A 166 4.65 7.49 20.36
C PHE A 166 4.08 8.93 20.38
N ARG A 167 4.24 9.65 21.50
CA ARG A 167 3.81 11.05 21.60
C ARG A 167 4.53 11.95 20.61
N ALA A 168 5.84 11.79 20.43
CA ALA A 168 6.60 12.54 19.42
C ALA A 168 6.15 12.22 17.98
N ALA A 169 5.72 11.00 17.69
CA ALA A 169 5.19 10.63 16.39
C ALA A 169 3.77 11.16 16.14
N THR A 170 2.96 11.33 17.18
CA THR A 170 1.59 11.87 17.07
C THR A 170 1.53 13.39 17.15
N THR A 171 2.47 14.03 17.85
CA THR A 171 2.64 15.48 17.92
C THR A 171 3.58 15.95 16.81
N GLY A 172 3.43 15.35 15.61
CA GLY A 172 3.95 15.89 14.37
C GLY A 172 3.24 17.22 14.08
N GLU A 173 3.73 18.27 14.74
CA GLU A 173 3.52 19.65 14.37
C GLU A 173 3.65 19.76 12.85
N ARG A 174 2.57 20.25 12.24
CA ARG A 174 2.65 21.11 11.07
C ARG A 174 3.60 22.26 11.40
N THR A 175 4.90 22.04 11.31
CA THR A 175 5.82 23.12 11.00
C THR A 175 5.50 23.48 9.56
N ALA A 176 4.58 24.43 9.43
CA ALA A 176 4.36 25.19 8.22
C ALA A 176 5.73 25.68 7.76
N THR A 177 6.26 25.07 6.71
CA THR A 177 7.31 25.65 5.90
C THR A 177 6.71 26.90 5.27
N SER A 178 6.79 28.01 5.99
CA SER A 178 6.59 29.35 5.45
C SER A 178 7.58 29.51 4.29
N ALA A 179 7.04 29.59 3.09
CA ALA A 179 7.78 29.89 1.89
C ALA A 179 8.59 31.20 2.07
N PRO A 180 9.85 31.26 1.60
CA PRO A 180 10.58 32.51 1.58
C PRO A 180 9.90 33.51 0.61
N PRO A 181 9.89 34.81 0.93
CA PRO A 181 9.34 35.84 0.06
C PRO A 181 10.17 35.90 -1.22
N GLN A 182 9.54 35.71 -2.37
CA GLN A 182 10.15 36.02 -3.67
C GLN A 182 10.47 37.51 -3.71
N ALA A 183 11.74 37.82 -3.49
CA ALA A 183 12.30 39.13 -3.74
C ALA A 183 12.22 39.42 -5.24
N ALA A 184 11.51 40.50 -5.55
CA ALA A 184 11.53 41.17 -6.82
C ALA A 184 12.98 41.47 -7.23
N GLN A 185 13.45 40.80 -8.28
CA GLN A 185 14.60 41.25 -9.05
C GLN A 185 14.06 41.82 -10.34
N GLY A 186 13.98 43.15 -10.37
CA GLY A 186 13.86 43.90 -11.60
C GLY A 186 15.21 44.19 -12.23
N VAL A 187 15.13 44.54 -13.53
CA VAL A 187 16.02 45.44 -14.30
C VAL A 187 17.28 44.77 -14.91
N PRO A 188 17.78 45.14 -16.13
CA PRO A 188 17.34 46.14 -17.11
C PRO A 188 17.15 45.67 -18.57
N LEU A 189 16.41 46.53 -19.26
CA LEU A 189 16.39 46.90 -20.67
C LEU A 189 17.79 47.17 -21.28
N ALA A 190 18.14 46.56 -22.42
CA ALA A 190 18.88 47.18 -23.54
C ALA A 190 19.03 46.24 -24.77
N ALA A 191 18.41 46.65 -25.88
CA ALA A 191 18.59 46.18 -27.26
C ALA A 191 20.00 46.60 -27.81
N PRO A 192 20.44 46.34 -29.08
CA PRO A 192 19.67 46.04 -30.30
C PRO A 192 20.29 45.09 -31.35
N GLY A 193 19.44 44.69 -32.32
CA GLY A 193 19.83 44.52 -33.72
C GLY A 193 20.15 43.10 -34.19
N ARG A 194 19.29 42.52 -35.06
CA ARG A 194 19.44 42.49 -36.54
C ARG A 194 18.44 41.47 -37.16
N PRO A 195 18.21 41.45 -38.48
CA PRO A 195 17.01 42.01 -39.09
C PRO A 195 16.06 40.97 -39.73
N ALA A 196 14.83 41.43 -39.95
CA ALA A 196 13.90 41.14 -41.03
C ALA A 196 14.09 39.85 -41.85
N LEU A 197 13.09 38.97 -41.83
CA LEU A 197 12.65 38.27 -43.04
C LEU A 197 11.14 37.96 -43.01
N ALA A 198 10.40 38.76 -43.78
CA ALA A 198 9.22 38.43 -44.58
C ALA A 198 8.09 37.55 -43.97
N ALA A 199 6.98 38.21 -43.61
CA ALA A 199 5.64 37.79 -44.05
C ALA A 199 5.54 37.98 -45.60
N PRO A 200 4.63 37.34 -46.37
CA PRO A 200 3.24 37.02 -46.03
C PRO A 200 2.80 35.59 -46.49
N ALA A 201 1.66 35.05 -46.04
CA ALA A 201 0.45 35.09 -46.86
C ALA A 201 -0.77 34.65 -46.05
N ARG A 202 -1.77 35.52 -46.05
CA ARG A 202 -3.17 35.19 -45.80
C ARG A 202 -3.70 34.33 -46.95
N SER A 203 -4.35 33.23 -46.62
CA SER A 203 -5.41 32.58 -47.41
C SER A 203 -6.43 32.11 -46.37
N ALA A 204 -7.61 32.71 -46.18
CA ALA A 204 -8.67 33.07 -47.12
C ALA A 204 -9.20 31.86 -47.92
N ALA A 205 -9.86 30.94 -47.20
CA ALA A 205 -10.94 30.09 -47.73
C ALA A 205 -11.91 29.83 -46.55
N ALA A 206 -13.00 30.59 -46.40
CA ALA A 206 -14.25 30.42 -47.13
C ALA A 206 -14.75 28.97 -47.11
N LYS A 207 -15.45 28.58 -46.03
CA LYS A 207 -16.48 27.55 -46.11
C LYS A 207 -17.75 28.04 -45.40
N THR A 208 -18.57 28.65 -46.23
CA THR A 208 -19.98 28.96 -46.06
C THR A 208 -20.82 27.69 -45.87
N ALA A 209 -22.00 27.90 -45.28
CA ALA A 209 -23.18 27.01 -45.20
C ALA A 209 -23.08 25.82 -44.23
N SER A 210 -24.02 25.60 -43.30
CA SER A 210 -25.47 25.64 -43.50
C SER A 210 -26.21 25.86 -42.18
N THR A 211 -27.17 26.78 -42.21
CA THR A 211 -28.19 27.02 -41.18
C THR A 211 -29.08 25.79 -40.99
N PRO A 212 -29.29 25.26 -39.76
CA PRO A 212 -30.37 24.31 -39.52
C PRO A 212 -31.70 25.07 -39.49
N THR A 213 -32.50 24.90 -40.55
CA THR A 213 -33.90 25.28 -40.60
C THR A 213 -34.68 24.56 -39.51
N VAL A 214 -35.20 25.32 -38.54
CA VAL A 214 -36.14 24.83 -37.53
C VAL A 214 -37.48 24.53 -38.20
N PRO A 215 -38.00 23.28 -38.14
CA PRO A 215 -39.33 22.98 -38.63
C PRO A 215 -40.39 23.58 -37.70
N ARG A 216 -41.27 24.42 -38.26
CA ARG A 216 -42.46 24.97 -37.60
C ARG A 216 -43.40 23.84 -37.15
N PRO A 217 -43.99 23.89 -35.95
CA PRO A 217 -45.03 22.95 -35.54
C PRO A 217 -46.31 23.13 -36.38
N ARG A 218 -46.86 22.03 -36.90
CA ARG A 218 -48.18 21.99 -37.53
C ARG A 218 -49.26 22.09 -36.44
N PRO A 219 -50.16 23.08 -36.48
CA PRO A 219 -51.36 23.08 -35.65
C PRO A 219 -52.43 22.21 -36.30
N GLY A 220 -52.97 21.27 -35.55
CA GLY A 220 -54.22 20.57 -35.91
C GLY A 220 -54.06 19.08 -36.19
N THR A 221 -54.14 18.27 -35.13
CA THR A 221 -54.76 16.95 -35.23
C THR A 221 -55.75 16.80 -34.06
N PRO A 222 -57.04 16.54 -34.33
CA PRO A 222 -58.03 16.27 -33.29
C PRO A 222 -57.82 14.86 -32.70
N ARG A 223 -57.94 14.75 -31.38
CA ARG A 223 -57.94 13.48 -30.63
C ARG A 223 -59.24 12.72 -30.92
N PRO A 224 -59.20 11.42 -31.28
CA PRO A 224 -60.38 10.56 -31.24
C PRO A 224 -60.70 10.19 -29.78
N SER A 225 -62.00 10.18 -29.49
CA SER A 225 -62.65 9.78 -28.23
C SER A 225 -62.46 8.30 -27.91
#